data_AF-A0A524QC58-F1
#
_entry.id   AF-A0A524QC58-F1
#
_cell.length_a   1.000
_cell.length_b   1.000
_cell.length_c   1.000
_cell.angle_alpha   90.00
_cell.angle_beta   90.00
_cell.angle_gamma   90.00
#
_symmetry.space_group_name_H-M   'P 1'
#
loop_
_entity.id
_entity.type
_entity.pdbx_description
1 polymer ?
#
loop_
_entity_poly.entity_id
_entity_poly.type
_entity_poly.pdbx_seq_one_letter_code
_entity_poly.pdbx_strand_id
1 'polypeptide(L)'
;MVGLYGAGFKVGVLMSLFIQMYRFAAEPFFFEKAGKHDAKETYAVTMKYFVITGLVLFLVINLYIEALQVIIGPVFRESLIVVPIISMGYLLLGIFINQSIWYKVDDKTIYGAWITILGAAVTIAGNVLFVPRFGYIAAAWSHVACYLSMVLVSYFVGLKYYPIKYEVGKLTLYIVIAILIILVSRMATTGNMILNVAIDTVLLALFCILAEKKDSFFSSLIKRKV
;
A
#
# COMPACT_ATOMS: atom_id res chain seq x y z
N MET A 1 6.79 17.73 20.83
CA MET A 1 6.28 17.54 19.45
C MET A 1 6.94 16.37 18.70
N VAL A 2 8.22 16.03 18.93
CA VAL A 2 8.88 14.87 18.28
C VAL A 2 8.39 13.51 18.84
N GLY A 3 8.02 13.44 20.13
CA GLY A 3 7.53 12.21 20.77
C GLY A 3 6.12 11.74 20.35
N LEU A 4 5.25 12.64 19.86
CA LEU A 4 3.94 12.27 19.30
C LEU A 4 4.06 11.60 17.92
N TYR A 5 5.14 11.87 17.17
CA TYR A 5 5.43 11.24 15.88
C TYR A 5 5.77 9.74 16.02
N GLY A 6 6.35 9.34 17.14
CA GLY A 6 6.89 7.99 17.34
C GLY A 6 5.86 6.87 17.55
N ALA A 7 4.57 7.19 17.78
CA ALA A 7 3.59 6.18 18.18
C ALA A 7 2.41 5.96 17.24
N GLY A 8 2.00 6.96 16.46
CA GLY A 8 1.15 6.73 15.27
C GLY A 8 1.92 5.90 14.25
N PHE A 9 3.25 6.02 14.30
CA PHE A 9 4.20 5.12 13.67
C PHE A 9 3.97 3.65 14.05
N LYS A 10 3.61 3.30 15.30
CA LYS A 10 3.50 1.88 15.70
C LYS A 10 2.37 1.14 15.00
N VAL A 11 1.28 1.82 14.63
CA VAL A 11 0.19 1.21 13.85
C VAL A 11 0.54 1.20 12.36
N GLY A 12 1.10 2.30 11.83
CA GLY A 12 1.64 2.34 10.47
C GLY A 12 2.77 1.32 10.23
N VAL A 13 3.48 0.92 11.28
CA VAL A 13 4.53 -0.10 11.27
C VAL A 13 3.98 -1.45 10.83
N LEU A 14 2.71 -1.79 11.11
CA LEU A 14 2.13 -3.06 10.63
C LEU A 14 2.19 -3.16 9.10
N MET A 15 1.82 -2.09 8.41
CA MET A 15 1.94 -2.04 6.96
C MET A 15 3.42 -2.07 6.54
N SER A 16 4.28 -1.30 7.22
CA SER A 16 5.72 -1.32 6.92
C SER A 16 6.36 -2.72 7.06
N LEU A 17 5.93 -3.51 8.06
CA LEU A 17 6.42 -4.86 8.31
C LEU A 17 5.94 -5.81 7.21
N PHE A 18 4.67 -5.70 6.81
CA PHE A 18 4.15 -6.43 5.66
C PHE A 18 4.97 -6.15 4.40
N ILE A 19 5.28 -4.88 4.11
CA ILE A 19 6.10 -4.50 2.95
C ILE A 19 7.53 -5.04 3.05
N GLN A 20 8.14 -5.01 4.23
CA GLN A 20 9.49 -5.55 4.45
C GLN A 20 9.54 -7.07 4.26
N MET A 21 8.60 -7.80 4.88
CA MET A 21 8.49 -9.25 4.71
C MET A 21 8.23 -9.61 3.24
N TYR A 22 7.31 -8.89 2.60
CA TYR A 22 7.03 -9.07 1.18
C TYR A 22 8.29 -8.83 0.34
N ARG A 23 9.03 -7.75 0.57
CA ARG A 23 10.27 -7.45 -0.16
C ARG A 23 11.28 -8.59 -0.04
N PHE A 24 11.52 -9.08 1.17
CA PHE A 24 12.46 -10.17 1.40
C PHE A 24 12.05 -11.48 0.71
N ALA A 25 10.75 -11.75 0.57
CA ALA A 25 10.28 -12.92 -0.16
C ALA A 25 10.23 -12.69 -1.68
N ALA A 26 9.84 -11.50 -2.12
CA ALA A 26 9.54 -11.19 -3.52
C ALA A 26 10.81 -10.99 -4.35
N GLU A 27 11.84 -10.34 -3.81
CA GLU A 27 13.11 -10.14 -4.54
C GLU A 27 13.71 -11.48 -5.00
N PRO A 28 14.02 -12.47 -4.14
CA PRO A 28 14.59 -13.74 -4.59
C PRO A 28 13.65 -14.50 -5.55
N PHE A 29 12.33 -14.49 -5.29
CA PHE A 29 11.34 -15.11 -6.17
C PHE A 29 11.36 -14.51 -7.58
N PHE A 30 11.42 -13.18 -7.69
CA PHE A 30 11.40 -12.51 -8.98
C PHE A 30 12.71 -12.71 -9.76
N PHE A 31 13.86 -12.73 -9.09
CA PHE A 31 15.14 -13.06 -9.70
C PHE A 31 15.21 -14.52 -10.16
N GLU A 32 14.65 -15.47 -9.40
CA GLU A 32 14.59 -16.88 -9.81
C GLU A 32 13.66 -17.11 -11.03
N LYS A 33 12.65 -16.26 -11.19
CA LYS A 33 11.76 -16.25 -12.37
C LYS A 33 12.30 -15.44 -13.55
N ALA A 34 13.35 -14.63 -13.35
CA ALA A 34 13.93 -13.83 -14.42
C ALA A 34 14.44 -14.73 -15.56
N GLY A 35 14.25 -14.30 -16.81
CA GLY A 35 14.65 -15.05 -18.00
C GLY A 35 13.74 -16.22 -18.40
N LYS A 36 12.73 -16.58 -17.58
CA LYS A 36 11.71 -17.58 -17.97
C LYS A 36 10.71 -16.96 -18.94
N HIS A 37 10.16 -17.78 -19.85
CA HIS A 37 9.22 -17.31 -20.88
C HIS A 37 7.94 -16.68 -20.30
N ASP A 38 7.52 -17.11 -19.11
CA ASP A 38 6.32 -16.67 -18.38
C ASP A 38 6.61 -15.58 -17.33
N ALA A 39 7.83 -15.02 -17.28
CA ALA A 39 8.26 -14.11 -16.22
C ALA A 39 7.36 -12.86 -16.10
N LYS A 40 7.06 -12.21 -17.22
CA LYS A 40 6.25 -10.98 -17.26
C LYS A 40 4.81 -11.22 -16.79
N GLU A 41 4.22 -12.35 -17.16
CA GLU A 41 2.89 -12.74 -16.70
C GLU A 41 2.90 -13.01 -15.20
N THR A 42 3.91 -13.75 -14.73
CA THR A 42 4.11 -14.00 -13.29
C THR A 42 4.22 -12.69 -12.52
N TYR A 43 4.99 -11.70 -13.01
CA TYR A 43 5.11 -10.39 -12.35
C TYR A 43 3.79 -9.61 -12.31
N ALA A 44 3.00 -9.64 -13.39
CA ALA A 44 1.70 -8.99 -13.43
C ALA A 44 0.72 -9.63 -12.44
N VAL A 45 0.71 -10.97 -12.37
CA VAL A 45 -0.10 -11.74 -11.44
C VAL A 45 0.32 -11.46 -10.00
N THR A 46 1.61 -11.56 -9.68
CA THR A 46 2.13 -11.28 -8.33
C THR A 46 1.79 -9.87 -7.86
N MET A 47 1.90 -8.86 -8.74
CA MET A 47 1.48 -7.49 -8.42
C MET A 47 0.00 -7.42 -8.03
N LYS A 48 -0.88 -8.09 -8.79
CA LYS A 48 -2.32 -8.11 -8.48
C LYS A 48 -2.60 -8.72 -7.11
N TYR A 49 -2.03 -9.89 -6.83
CA TYR A 49 -2.20 -10.56 -5.54
C TYR A 49 -1.61 -9.72 -4.39
N PHE A 50 -0.47 -9.07 -4.61
CA PHE A 50 0.14 -8.15 -3.65
C PHE A 50 -0.80 -6.97 -3.34
N VAL A 51 -1.35 -6.30 -4.35
CA VAL A 51 -2.25 -5.14 -4.17
C VAL A 51 -3.52 -5.54 -3.42
N ILE A 52 -4.17 -6.64 -3.82
CA ILE A 52 -5.40 -7.11 -3.14
C ILE A 52 -5.10 -7.43 -1.67
N THR A 53 -4.04 -8.20 -1.39
CA THR A 53 -3.64 -8.55 -0.02
C THR A 53 -3.29 -7.31 0.81
N GLY A 54 -2.52 -6.39 0.23
CA GLY A 54 -2.14 -5.14 0.86
C GLY A 54 -3.34 -4.24 1.14
N LEU A 55 -4.36 -4.25 0.28
CA LEU A 55 -5.62 -3.53 0.49
C LEU A 55 -6.48 -4.15 1.59
N VAL A 56 -6.54 -5.49 1.68
CA VAL A 56 -7.19 -6.16 2.82
C VAL A 56 -6.51 -5.74 4.13
N LEU A 57 -5.18 -5.78 4.19
CA LEU A 57 -4.45 -5.34 5.37
C LEU A 57 -4.67 -3.84 5.67
N PHE A 58 -4.65 -3.00 4.65
CA PHE A 58 -4.95 -1.58 4.76
C PHE A 58 -6.35 -1.34 5.33
N LEU A 59 -7.37 -2.06 4.88
CA LEU A 59 -8.73 -1.99 5.42
C LEU A 59 -8.78 -2.46 6.87
N VAL A 60 -8.14 -3.59 7.20
CA VAL A 60 -8.08 -4.09 8.58
C VAL A 60 -7.45 -3.06 9.52
N ILE A 61 -6.35 -2.42 9.13
CA ILE A 61 -5.68 -1.41 9.95
C ILE A 61 -6.59 -0.19 10.19
N ASN A 62 -7.31 0.25 9.15
CA ASN A 62 -8.02 1.53 9.18
C ASN A 62 -9.47 1.45 9.69
N LEU A 63 -10.16 0.34 9.44
CA LEU A 63 -11.50 0.10 9.94
C LEU A 63 -11.46 -0.20 11.45
N TYR A 64 -10.55 -1.08 11.89
CA TYR A 64 -10.46 -1.47 13.30
C TYR A 64 -9.59 -0.54 14.15
N ILE A 65 -9.42 0.72 13.75
CA ILE A 65 -8.57 1.68 14.48
C ILE A 65 -9.06 1.89 15.92
N GLU A 66 -10.38 1.82 16.14
CA GLU A 66 -10.99 1.96 17.47
C GLU A 66 -10.66 0.78 18.40
N ALA A 67 -10.45 -0.42 17.84
CA ALA A 67 -9.98 -1.57 18.61
C ALA A 67 -8.47 -1.46 18.86
N LEU A 68 -7.71 -1.04 17.84
CA LEU A 68 -6.25 -0.87 17.94
C LEU A 68 -5.84 0.21 18.95
N GLN A 69 -6.66 1.25 19.13
CA GLN A 69 -6.38 2.33 20.11
C GLN A 69 -6.39 1.85 21.57
N VAL A 70 -7.00 0.69 21.87
CA VAL A 70 -7.03 0.11 23.24
C VAL A 70 -5.64 -0.38 23.64
N ILE A 71 -4.87 -0.86 22.67
CA ILE A 71 -3.49 -1.35 22.86
C ILE A 71 -2.50 -0.18 22.93
N ILE A 72 -2.91 1.02 22.48
CA ILE A 72 -2.07 2.20 22.35
C ILE A 72 -2.33 3.17 23.49
N GLY A 73 -1.25 3.63 24.14
CA GLY A 73 -1.35 4.59 25.23
C GLY A 73 -2.10 5.89 24.83
N PRO A 74 -2.86 6.53 25.75
CA PRO A 74 -3.71 7.69 25.44
C PRO A 74 -2.98 8.85 24.75
N VAL A 75 -1.72 9.08 25.15
CA VAL A 75 -0.82 10.13 24.61
C VAL A 75 -0.56 9.99 23.11
N PHE A 76 -0.83 8.82 22.54
CA PHE A 76 -0.52 8.50 21.15
C PHE A 76 -1.77 8.41 20.26
N ARG A 77 -2.97 8.59 20.81
CA ARG A 77 -4.21 8.47 20.04
C ARG A 77 -4.40 9.58 19.01
N GLU A 78 -3.89 10.78 19.25
CA GLU A 78 -3.93 11.88 18.27
C GLU A 78 -3.20 11.52 16.96
N SER A 79 -2.15 10.71 17.05
CA SER A 79 -1.38 10.29 15.89
C SER A 79 -2.06 9.21 15.04
N LEU A 80 -3.23 8.70 15.46
CA LEU A 80 -4.03 7.77 14.66
C LEU A 80 -4.59 8.42 13.39
N ILE A 81 -4.69 9.76 13.36
CA ILE A 81 -5.17 10.51 12.20
C ILE A 81 -4.30 10.30 10.95
N VAL A 82 -3.00 10.04 11.11
CA VAL A 82 -2.08 9.82 9.99
C VAL A 82 -1.96 8.36 9.56
N VAL A 83 -2.55 7.41 10.30
CA VAL A 83 -2.47 5.98 10.00
C VAL A 83 -3.00 5.64 8.60
N PRO A 84 -4.16 6.15 8.14
CA PRO A 84 -4.63 5.89 6.77
C PRO A 84 -3.65 6.41 5.71
N ILE A 85 -3.04 7.57 5.96
CA ILE A 85 -2.11 8.22 5.02
C ILE A 85 -0.81 7.40 4.93
N ILE A 86 -0.24 7.04 6.09
CA ILE A 86 1.01 6.29 6.18
C ILE A 86 0.86 4.88 5.61
N SER A 87 -0.23 4.18 5.96
CA SER A 87 -0.49 2.83 5.45
C SER A 87 -0.71 2.81 3.92
N MET A 88 -1.38 3.83 3.37
CA MET A 88 -1.47 4.01 1.91
C MET A 88 -0.08 4.27 1.29
N GLY A 89 0.74 5.11 1.93
CA GLY A 89 2.13 5.34 1.50
C GLY A 89 2.94 4.04 1.42
N TYR A 90 2.87 3.19 2.43
CA TYR A 90 3.54 1.89 2.41
C TYR A 90 2.98 0.94 1.34
N LEU A 91 1.66 0.95 1.09
CA LEU A 91 1.08 0.18 -0.03
C LEU A 91 1.71 0.59 -1.36
N LEU A 92 1.81 1.90 -1.62
CA LEU A 92 2.44 2.45 -2.81
C LEU A 92 3.92 2.07 -2.90
N LEU A 93 4.64 2.09 -1.78
CA LEU A 93 6.02 1.61 -1.74
C LEU A 93 6.13 0.13 -2.16
N GLY A 94 5.22 -0.72 -1.72
CA GLY A 94 5.20 -2.13 -2.14
C GLY A 94 4.84 -2.33 -3.63
N ILE A 95 3.96 -1.50 -4.16
CA ILE A 95 3.68 -1.45 -5.61
C ILE A 95 4.96 -1.03 -6.34
N PHE A 96 5.69 -0.03 -5.84
CA PHE A 96 6.97 0.36 -6.42
C PHE A 96 8.01 -0.77 -6.36
N ILE A 97 8.09 -1.52 -5.25
CA ILE A 97 8.98 -2.68 -5.14
C ILE A 97 8.65 -3.73 -6.21
N ASN A 98 7.36 -4.00 -6.46
CA ASN A 98 6.94 -4.90 -7.54
C ASN A 98 7.39 -4.38 -8.92
N GLN A 99 7.23 -3.09 -9.18
CA GLN A 99 7.67 -2.52 -10.45
C GLN A 99 9.19 -2.46 -10.55
N SER A 100 9.91 -2.34 -9.44
CA SER A 100 11.38 -2.21 -9.44
C SER A 100 12.10 -3.36 -10.16
N ILE A 101 11.43 -4.50 -10.33
CA ILE A 101 12.01 -5.67 -10.99
C ILE A 101 12.43 -5.39 -12.43
N TRP A 102 11.71 -4.53 -13.15
CA TRP A 102 11.94 -4.35 -14.58
C TRP A 102 13.34 -3.79 -14.87
N TYR A 103 13.79 -2.82 -14.06
CA TYR A 103 15.12 -2.23 -14.22
C TYR A 103 16.22 -3.01 -13.52
N LYS A 104 15.85 -3.94 -12.61
CA LYS A 104 16.79 -4.85 -11.94
C LYS A 104 17.16 -6.05 -12.80
N VAL A 105 16.20 -6.57 -13.58
CA VAL A 105 16.41 -7.74 -14.45
C VAL A 105 17.01 -7.36 -15.80
N ASP A 106 16.74 -6.15 -16.29
CA ASP A 106 17.23 -5.66 -17.59
C ASP A 106 18.53 -4.83 -17.47
N ASP A 107 19.28 -5.01 -16.37
CA ASP A 107 20.52 -4.29 -16.02
C ASP A 107 20.45 -2.75 -16.15
N LYS A 108 19.26 -2.20 -15.94
CA LYS A 108 18.91 -0.77 -16.07
C LYS A 108 18.83 -0.05 -14.73
N THR A 109 19.65 -0.46 -13.78
CA THR A 109 19.62 0.02 -12.39
C THR A 109 19.72 1.55 -12.25
N ILE A 110 20.34 2.23 -13.22
CA ILE A 110 20.40 3.70 -13.29
C ILE A 110 19.02 4.36 -13.32
N TYR A 111 18.00 3.73 -13.93
CA TYR A 111 16.63 4.24 -13.89
C TYR A 111 16.05 4.18 -12.48
N GLY A 112 16.38 3.15 -11.70
CA GLY A 112 16.02 3.06 -10.29
C GLY A 112 16.61 4.22 -9.48
N ALA A 113 17.85 4.63 -9.78
CA ALA A 113 18.47 5.80 -9.15
C ALA A 113 17.73 7.10 -9.52
N TRP A 114 17.44 7.33 -10.81
CA TRP A 114 16.69 8.51 -11.26
C TRP A 114 15.29 8.61 -10.64
N ILE A 115 14.56 7.50 -10.57
CA ILE A 115 13.23 7.45 -9.94
C ILE A 115 13.34 7.76 -8.44
N THR A 116 14.37 7.26 -7.78
CA THR A 116 14.60 7.52 -6.35
C THR A 116 14.99 8.98 -6.09
N ILE A 117 15.82 9.57 -6.94
CA ILE A 117 16.19 11.00 -6.87
C ILE A 117 14.96 11.87 -7.04
N LEU A 118 14.08 11.55 -8.00
CA LEU A 118 12.81 12.23 -8.17
C LEU A 118 11.95 12.14 -6.90
N GLY A 119 11.80 10.94 -6.34
CA GLY A 119 11.05 10.74 -5.09
C GLY A 119 11.64 11.55 -3.92
N ALA A 120 12.97 11.58 -3.80
CA ALA A 120 13.66 12.40 -2.80
C ALA A 120 13.37 13.90 -3.00
N ALA A 121 13.42 14.39 -4.24
CA ALA A 121 13.09 15.78 -4.56
C ALA A 121 11.63 16.12 -4.20
N VAL A 122 10.68 15.25 -4.53
CA VAL A 122 9.26 15.41 -4.15
C VAL A 122 9.10 15.43 -2.63
N THR A 123 9.81 14.56 -1.92
CA THR A 123 9.77 14.50 -0.45
C THR A 123 10.32 15.77 0.17
N ILE A 124 11.48 16.26 -0.30
CA ILE A 124 12.10 17.48 0.22
C ILE A 124 11.21 18.69 -0.06
N ALA A 125 10.74 18.84 -1.31
CA ALA A 125 9.85 19.95 -1.69
C ALA A 125 8.56 19.92 -0.85
N GLY A 126 7.95 18.75 -0.70
CA GLY A 126 6.74 18.58 0.11
C GLY A 126 6.97 18.96 1.58
N ASN A 127 8.07 18.50 2.17
CA ASN A 127 8.38 18.80 3.56
C ASN A 127 8.70 20.30 3.77
N VAL A 128 9.55 20.89 2.93
CA VAL A 128 9.96 22.30 3.06
C VAL A 128 8.77 23.25 2.88
N LEU A 129 7.88 22.97 1.92
CA LEU A 129 6.76 23.85 1.60
C LEU A 129 5.56 23.67 2.55
N PHE A 130 5.24 22.43 2.94
CA PHE A 130 3.98 22.13 3.63
C PHE A 130 4.12 21.85 5.13
N VAL A 131 5.25 21.35 5.62
CA VAL A 131 5.42 21.05 7.06
C VAL A 131 5.36 22.32 7.93
N PRO A 132 5.93 23.48 7.55
CA PRO A 132 5.80 24.69 8.36
C PRO A 132 4.35 25.13 8.58
N ARG A 133 3.44 24.79 7.67
CA ARG A 133 2.02 25.19 7.71
C ARG A 133 1.09 24.13 8.29
N PHE A 134 1.33 22.85 7.97
CA PHE A 134 0.42 21.75 8.29
C PHE A 134 1.03 20.71 9.24
N GLY A 135 2.25 20.97 9.73
CA GLY A 135 2.96 20.11 10.67
C GLY A 135 3.22 18.71 10.11
N TYR A 136 3.15 17.71 10.98
CA TYR A 136 3.54 16.34 10.68
C TYR A 136 2.61 15.61 9.70
N ILE A 137 1.36 16.08 9.56
CA ILE A 137 0.40 15.52 8.59
C ILE A 137 0.89 15.77 7.16
N ALA A 138 1.49 16.94 6.90
CA ALA A 138 2.10 17.23 5.60
C ALA A 138 3.30 16.33 5.29
N ALA A 139 4.08 15.93 6.30
CA ALA A 139 5.16 14.97 6.10
C ALA A 139 4.62 13.62 5.62
N ALA A 140 3.53 13.12 6.22
CA ALA A 140 2.87 11.88 5.80
C ALA A 140 2.37 11.96 4.34
N TRP A 141 1.71 13.05 3.96
CA TRP A 141 1.29 13.27 2.57
C TRP A 141 2.47 13.42 1.60
N SER A 142 3.59 13.99 2.04
CA SER A 142 4.80 14.09 1.22
C SER A 142 5.36 12.71 0.88
N HIS A 143 5.30 11.75 1.80
CA HIS A 143 5.67 10.36 1.53
C HIS A 143 4.72 9.69 0.52
N VAL A 144 3.41 9.91 0.65
CA VAL A 144 2.42 9.41 -0.32
C VAL A 144 2.70 9.97 -1.71
N ALA A 145 2.92 11.28 -1.83
CA ALA A 145 3.24 11.94 -3.09
C ALA A 145 4.54 11.42 -3.71
N CYS A 146 5.57 11.23 -2.87
CA CYS A 146 6.83 10.62 -3.26
C CYS A 146 6.61 9.22 -3.86
N TYR A 147 6.03 8.29 -3.11
CA TYR A 147 5.85 6.92 -3.60
C TYR A 147 4.90 6.83 -4.78
N LEU A 148 3.85 7.66 -4.83
CA LEU A 148 2.97 7.74 -5.99
C LEU A 148 3.74 8.20 -7.24
N SER A 149 4.57 9.25 -7.11
CA SER A 149 5.40 9.72 -8.23
C SER A 149 6.36 8.62 -8.72
N MET A 150 6.97 7.88 -7.80
CA MET A 150 7.85 6.76 -8.12
C MET A 150 7.12 5.63 -8.85
N VAL A 151 5.91 5.26 -8.40
CA VAL A 151 5.05 4.27 -9.07
C VAL A 151 4.66 4.73 -10.48
N LEU A 152 4.23 5.98 -10.64
CA LEU A 152 3.80 6.50 -11.95
C LEU A 152 4.98 6.54 -12.93
N VAL A 153 6.10 7.12 -12.54
CA VAL A 153 7.28 7.22 -13.42
C VAL A 153 7.83 5.84 -13.73
N SER A 154 7.97 4.96 -12.72
CA SER A 154 8.42 3.58 -12.94
C SER A 154 7.51 2.81 -13.89
N TYR A 155 6.19 2.99 -13.79
CA TYR A 155 5.23 2.36 -14.69
C TYR A 155 5.39 2.85 -16.14
N PHE A 156 5.37 4.17 -16.37
CA PHE A 156 5.46 4.72 -17.72
C PHE A 156 6.80 4.43 -18.39
N VAL A 157 7.90 4.53 -17.65
CA VAL A 157 9.23 4.18 -18.15
C VAL A 157 9.34 2.66 -18.39
N GLY A 158 8.79 1.85 -17.48
CA GLY A 158 8.77 0.40 -17.59
C GLY A 158 8.01 -0.10 -18.82
N LEU A 159 6.92 0.55 -19.21
CA LEU A 159 6.19 0.23 -20.45
C LEU A 159 7.08 0.31 -21.70
N LYS A 160 8.07 1.21 -21.71
CA LYS A 160 8.99 1.39 -22.85
C LYS A 160 10.08 0.32 -22.90
N TYR A 161 10.69 -0.01 -21.74
CA TYR A 161 11.87 -0.87 -21.70
C TYR A 161 11.54 -2.34 -21.46
N TYR A 162 10.53 -2.63 -20.64
CA TYR A 162 10.19 -3.99 -20.24
C TYR A 162 8.67 -4.07 -19.99
N PRO A 163 7.86 -4.13 -21.07
CA PRO A 163 6.41 -3.98 -20.98
C PRO A 163 5.76 -5.17 -20.26
N ILE A 164 5.45 -4.97 -18.98
CA ILE A 164 4.64 -5.89 -18.17
C ILE A 164 3.18 -5.43 -18.26
N LYS A 165 2.29 -6.33 -18.68
CA LYS A 165 0.85 -6.06 -18.83
C LYS A 165 0.13 -6.08 -17.47
N TYR A 166 0.37 -5.06 -16.65
CA TYR A 166 -0.36 -4.88 -15.41
C TYR A 166 -1.82 -4.53 -15.67
N GLU A 167 -2.75 -5.10 -14.90
CA GLU A 167 -4.18 -4.79 -14.97
C GLU A 167 -4.50 -3.46 -14.26
N VAL A 168 -3.84 -2.36 -14.65
CA VAL A 168 -3.85 -1.08 -13.91
C VAL A 168 -5.26 -0.57 -13.63
N GLY A 169 -6.18 -0.68 -14.59
CA GLY A 169 -7.58 -0.31 -14.39
C GLY A 169 -8.27 -1.08 -13.25
N LYS A 170 -8.00 -2.38 -13.11
CA LYS A 170 -8.50 -3.19 -11.99
C LYS A 170 -7.83 -2.82 -10.67
N LEU A 171 -6.50 -2.64 -10.68
CA LEU A 171 -5.74 -2.28 -9.47
C LEU A 171 -6.20 -0.93 -8.91
N THR A 172 -6.32 0.09 -9.78
CA THR A 172 -6.81 1.41 -9.39
C THR A 172 -8.24 1.34 -8.88
N LEU A 173 -9.11 0.53 -9.51
CA LEU A 173 -10.47 0.33 -9.02
C LEU A 173 -10.50 -0.26 -7.60
N TYR A 174 -9.68 -1.27 -7.30
CA TYR A 174 -9.60 -1.84 -5.95
C TYR A 174 -9.13 -0.81 -4.92
N ILE A 175 -8.12 0.00 -5.27
CA ILE A 175 -7.64 1.09 -4.40
C ILE A 175 -8.76 2.10 -4.12
N VAL A 176 -9.48 2.53 -5.16
CA VAL A 176 -10.60 3.48 -5.03
C VAL A 176 -11.71 2.89 -4.17
N ILE A 177 -12.10 1.63 -4.38
CA ILE A 177 -13.12 0.96 -3.56
C ILE A 177 -12.69 0.91 -2.10
N ALA A 178 -11.44 0.57 -1.80
CA ALA A 178 -10.95 0.53 -0.43
C ALA A 178 -10.98 1.91 0.25
N ILE A 179 -10.62 2.98 -0.48
CA ILE A 179 -10.73 4.36 0.03
C ILE A 179 -12.19 4.72 0.30
N LEU A 180 -13.11 4.42 -0.63
CA LEU A 180 -14.53 4.67 -0.46
C LEU A 180 -15.12 3.92 0.75
N ILE A 181 -14.71 2.67 0.97
CA ILE A 181 -15.12 1.89 2.15
C ILE A 181 -14.72 2.59 3.44
N ILE A 182 -13.50 3.10 3.54
CA ILE A 182 -13.05 3.84 4.72
C ILE A 182 -13.88 5.11 4.91
N LEU A 183 -14.15 5.86 3.84
CA LEU A 183 -14.98 7.07 3.93
C LEU A 183 -16.39 6.74 4.42
N VAL A 184 -17.01 5.67 3.90
CA VAL A 184 -18.33 5.20 4.34
C VAL A 184 -18.32 4.79 5.81
N SER A 185 -17.33 4.02 6.25
CA SER A 185 -17.16 3.61 7.66
C SER A 185 -17.09 4.83 8.59
N ARG A 186 -16.30 5.85 8.21
CA ARG A 186 -16.16 7.10 8.98
C ARG A 186 -17.45 7.92 9.06
N MET A 187 -18.28 7.86 8.02
CA MET A 187 -19.59 8.53 8.02
C MET A 187 -20.66 7.74 8.78
N ALA A 188 -20.55 6.40 8.80
CA ALA A 188 -21.47 5.50 9.49
C ALA A 188 -21.15 5.29 10.97
N THR A 189 -20.07 5.91 11.47
CA THR A 189 -19.64 5.81 12.87
C THR A 189 -20.77 6.24 13.79
N THR A 190 -21.31 5.28 14.52
CA THR A 190 -22.36 5.46 15.51
C THR A 190 -21.68 5.43 16.88
N GLY A 191 -22.09 6.23 17.87
CA GLY A 191 -21.40 6.32 19.17
C GLY A 191 -21.28 5.01 19.98
N ASN A 192 -21.73 3.87 19.44
CA ASN A 192 -21.61 2.53 20.00
C ASN A 192 -20.51 1.73 19.27
N MET A 193 -19.44 1.41 20.00
CA MET A 193 -18.27 0.67 19.50
C MET A 193 -18.63 -0.70 18.89
N ILE A 194 -19.58 -1.43 19.48
CA ILE A 194 -19.98 -2.77 18.99
C ILE A 194 -20.62 -2.65 17.60
N LEU A 195 -21.43 -1.62 17.40
CA LEU A 195 -22.09 -1.37 16.12
C LEU A 195 -21.09 -0.95 15.05
N ASN A 196 -20.10 -0.11 15.38
CA ASN A 196 -19.03 0.29 14.46
C ASN A 196 -18.25 -0.94 13.99
N VAL A 197 -17.81 -1.79 14.92
CA VAL A 197 -17.09 -3.03 14.60
C VAL A 197 -17.92 -3.96 13.71
N ALA A 198 -19.23 -4.06 13.93
CA ALA A 198 -20.11 -4.85 13.08
C ALA A 198 -20.19 -4.28 11.65
N ILE A 199 -20.40 -2.97 11.49
CA ILE A 199 -20.43 -2.28 10.19
C ILE A 199 -19.10 -2.47 9.45
N ASP A 200 -17.99 -2.23 10.14
CA ASP A 200 -16.64 -2.38 9.62
C ASP A 200 -16.34 -3.80 9.13
N THR A 201 -16.81 -4.79 9.88
CA THR A 201 -16.67 -6.21 9.50
C THR A 201 -17.47 -6.53 8.24
N VAL A 202 -18.69 -5.99 8.11
CA VAL A 202 -19.50 -6.15 6.89
C VAL A 202 -18.83 -5.48 5.69
N LEU A 203 -18.28 -4.27 5.86
CA LEU A 203 -17.58 -3.55 4.80
C LEU A 203 -16.31 -4.28 4.34
N LEU A 204 -15.53 -4.81 5.28
CA LEU A 204 -14.36 -5.64 4.97
C LEU A 204 -14.77 -6.92 4.23
N ALA A 205 -15.81 -7.61 4.71
CA ALA A 205 -16.32 -8.81 4.04
C ALA A 205 -16.80 -8.52 2.62
N LEU A 206 -17.45 -7.38 2.39
CA LEU A 206 -17.89 -6.94 1.07
C LEU A 206 -16.70 -6.74 0.12
N PHE A 207 -15.61 -6.13 0.59
CA PHE A 207 -14.39 -6.00 -0.20
C PHE A 207 -13.82 -7.37 -0.58
N CYS A 208 -13.71 -8.29 0.38
CA CYS A 208 -13.20 -9.64 0.16
C CYS A 208 -14.07 -10.43 -0.83
N ILE A 209 -15.40 -10.34 -0.72
CA ILE A 209 -16.34 -10.99 -1.65
C ILE A 209 -16.21 -10.40 -3.06
N LEU A 210 -16.04 -9.08 -3.17
CA LEU A 210 -15.86 -8.41 -4.46
C LEU A 210 -14.55 -8.86 -5.13
N ALA A 211 -13.46 -8.93 -4.36
CA ALA A 211 -12.18 -9.48 -4.83
C ALA A 211 -12.30 -10.95 -5.24
N GLU A 212 -13.05 -11.76 -4.49
CA GLU A 212 -13.27 -13.18 -4.81
C GLU A 212 -14.10 -13.38 -6.08
N LYS A 213 -15.21 -12.66 -6.21
CA LYS A 213 -16.11 -12.80 -7.37
C LYS A 213 -15.43 -12.37 -8.67
N LYS A 214 -14.55 -11.38 -8.59
CA LYS A 214 -13.93 -10.77 -9.78
C LYS A 214 -12.61 -11.42 -10.19
N ASP A 215 -11.83 -11.93 -9.24
CA ASP A 215 -10.49 -12.49 -9.51
C ASP A 215 -10.26 -13.88 -8.88
N SER A 216 -11.26 -14.50 -8.25
CA SER A 216 -11.16 -15.82 -7.58
C SER A 216 -9.95 -15.94 -6.65
N PHE A 217 -9.64 -14.84 -5.97
CA PHE A 217 -8.42 -14.66 -5.20
C PHE A 217 -8.21 -15.75 -4.14
N PHE A 218 -9.17 -15.98 -3.25
CA PHE A 218 -9.14 -16.99 -2.21
C PHE A 218 -9.25 -18.41 -2.79
N SER A 219 -10.11 -18.64 -3.79
CA SER A 219 -10.19 -19.93 -4.49
C SER A 219 -8.85 -20.36 -5.09
N SER A 220 -8.09 -19.42 -5.66
CA SER A 220 -6.76 -19.69 -6.23
C SER A 220 -5.70 -20.04 -5.16
N LEU A 221 -5.77 -19.42 -3.98
CA LEU A 221 -4.90 -19.70 -2.84
C LEU A 221 -5.16 -21.08 -2.25
N ILE A 222 -6.43 -21.51 -2.23
CA ILE A 222 -6.85 -22.80 -1.68
C ILE A 222 -6.56 -23.95 -2.67
N LYS A 223 -6.76 -23.75 -3.98
CA LYS A 223 -6.55 -24.80 -5.00
C LYS A 223 -5.09 -25.17 -5.26
N ARG A 224 -4.12 -24.33 -4.89
CA ARG A 224 -2.67 -24.65 -5.03
C ARG A 224 -2.14 -25.65 -4.00
N LYS A 225 -3.00 -26.19 -3.13
CA LYS A 225 -2.65 -27.15 -2.07
C LYS A 225 -3.11 -28.59 -2.33
N VAL A 226 -3.55 -28.92 -3.55
CA VAL A 226 -3.88 -30.29 -3.98
C VAL A 226 -3.05 -30.67 -5.19
#